data_AF-A0A6B3SRS6-F1
#
_entry.id   AF-A0A6B3SRS6-F1
#
_cell.length_a   1.000
_cell.length_b   1.000
_cell.length_c   1.000
_cell.angle_alpha   90.00
_cell.angle_beta   90.00
_cell.angle_gamma   90.00
#
_symmetry.space_group_name_H-M   'P 1'
#
loop_
_entity.id
_entity.type
_entity.pdbx_description
1 polymer ?
#
loop_
_entity_poly.entity_id
_entity_poly.type
_entity_poly.pdbx_seq_one_letter_code
_entity_poly.pdbx_strand_id
1 'polypeptide(L)'
;MPKALDTVRTLKDKQRANGRTLALNGTAWRKLRALVLAEQPLCADCERCGWTTPANEVDHADNDPTNNERSNLIGLCRPCHSRKTQHFEHYKRTGQWLPIKGCDVHGRPLDPLHFWNTDRRAQKSPEQNGPEPAMGTHARDRT
;
A
#
# COMPACT_ATOMS: atom_id res chain seq x y z
N MET A 1 15.23 -10.62 -48.08
CA MET A 1 14.20 -10.89 -47.05
C MET A 1 13.43 -9.59 -46.80
N PRO A 2 12.15 -9.46 -47.18
CA PRO A 2 11.40 -8.26 -46.85
C PRO A 2 11.22 -8.16 -45.33
N LYS A 3 11.62 -7.04 -44.74
CA LYS A 3 11.36 -6.73 -43.32
C LYS A 3 9.85 -6.60 -43.12
N ALA A 4 9.32 -7.24 -42.08
CA ALA A 4 7.93 -7.09 -41.70
C ALA A 4 7.59 -5.61 -41.53
N LEU A 5 6.50 -5.15 -42.16
CA LEU A 5 6.01 -3.79 -42.01
C LEU A 5 5.51 -3.62 -40.56
N ASP A 6 6.19 -2.77 -39.79
CA ASP A 6 5.77 -2.37 -38.45
C ASP A 6 4.35 -1.80 -38.54
N THR A 7 3.37 -2.58 -38.08
CA THR A 7 1.97 -2.19 -38.17
C THR A 7 1.72 -1.09 -37.14
N VAL A 8 1.47 0.13 -37.62
CA VAL A 8 1.19 1.29 -36.76
C VAL A 8 -0.07 1.01 -35.95
N ARG A 9 0.09 0.68 -34.66
CA ARG A 9 -1.03 0.47 -33.73
C ARG A 9 -1.78 1.78 -33.51
N THR A 10 -3.10 1.73 -33.64
CA THR A 10 -3.95 2.91 -33.43
C THR A 10 -3.99 3.30 -31.96
N LEU A 11 -4.45 4.53 -31.67
CA LEU A 11 -4.66 4.98 -30.28
C LEU A 11 -5.63 4.05 -29.54
N LYS A 12 -6.69 3.59 -30.22
CA LYS A 12 -7.70 2.69 -29.66
C LYS A 12 -7.10 1.32 -29.30
N ASP A 13 -6.19 0.80 -30.11
CA ASP A 13 -5.47 -0.45 -29.80
C ASP A 13 -4.60 -0.32 -28.55
N LYS A 14 -3.94 0.83 -28.40
CA LYS A 14 -3.12 1.13 -27.21
C LYS A 14 -3.98 1.25 -25.95
N GLN A 15 -5.11 1.93 -26.03
CA GLN A 15 -6.07 2.07 -24.92
C GLN A 15 -6.64 0.71 -24.50
N ARG A 16 -7.02 -0.13 -25.47
CA ARG A 16 -7.47 -1.51 -25.19
C ARG A 16 -6.38 -2.35 -24.50
N ALA A 17 -5.12 -2.17 -24.90
CA ALA A 17 -4.01 -2.95 -24.36
C ALA A 17 -3.59 -2.51 -22.95
N ASN A 18 -3.63 -1.22 -22.63
CA ASN A 18 -3.12 -0.69 -21.35
C ASN A 18 -4.22 -0.22 -20.38
N GLY A 19 -5.49 -0.22 -20.81
CA GLY A 19 -6.65 0.20 -20.03
C GLY A 19 -6.70 1.70 -19.71
N ARG A 20 -5.78 2.52 -20.23
CA ARG A 20 -5.68 3.94 -19.92
C ARG A 20 -6.46 4.78 -20.92
N THR A 21 -7.17 5.79 -20.43
CA THR A 21 -7.81 6.80 -21.29
C THR A 21 -6.79 7.74 -21.90
N LEU A 22 -5.78 8.15 -21.13
CA LEU A 22 -4.66 8.98 -21.57
C LEU A 22 -3.35 8.20 -21.66
N ALA A 23 -2.60 8.39 -22.75
CA ALA A 23 -1.26 7.82 -22.87
C ALA A 23 -0.28 8.52 -21.90
N LEU A 24 0.49 7.74 -21.13
CA LEU A 24 1.46 8.27 -20.15
C LEU A 24 2.56 9.14 -20.78
N ASN A 25 2.93 8.88 -22.03
CA ASN A 25 3.89 9.71 -22.77
C ASN A 25 3.20 10.80 -23.63
N GLY A 26 1.87 10.88 -23.57
CA GLY A 26 1.06 11.83 -24.34
C GLY A 26 1.16 13.27 -23.83
N THR A 27 0.89 14.23 -24.71
CA THR A 27 0.83 15.66 -24.40
C THR A 27 -0.23 15.99 -23.35
N ALA A 28 -1.41 15.38 -23.45
CA ALA A 28 -2.52 15.57 -22.52
C ALA A 28 -2.13 15.18 -21.08
N TRP A 29 -1.55 13.99 -20.90
CA TRP A 29 -1.07 13.55 -19.58
C TRP A 29 0.05 14.45 -19.05
N ARG A 30 1.01 14.85 -19.89
CA ARG A 30 2.09 15.75 -19.45
C ARG A 30 1.57 17.09 -18.93
N LYS A 31 0.57 17.69 -19.60
CA LYS A 31 -0.09 18.92 -19.15
C LYS A 31 -0.82 18.71 -17.83
N LEU A 32 -1.64 17.66 -17.74
CA LEU A 32 -2.40 17.33 -16.55
C LEU A 32 -1.49 17.09 -15.34
N ARG A 33 -0.44 16.29 -15.54
CA ARG A 33 0.58 15.98 -14.53
C ARG A 33 1.29 17.25 -14.03
N ALA A 34 1.66 18.16 -14.93
CA ALA A 34 2.28 19.43 -14.54
C ALA A 34 1.35 20.27 -13.67
N LEU A 35 0.06 20.34 -14.01
CA LEU A 35 -0.95 21.04 -13.21
C LEU A 35 -1.12 20.39 -11.82
N VAL A 36 -1.18 19.05 -11.73
CA VAL A 36 -1.31 18.36 -10.43
C VAL A 36 -0.12 18.68 -9.54
N LEU A 37 1.10 18.58 -10.07
CA LEU A 37 2.32 18.82 -9.29
C LEU A 37 2.51 20.29 -8.90
N ALA A 38 1.94 21.23 -9.66
CA ALA A 38 1.94 22.65 -9.29
C ALA A 38 0.95 22.93 -8.14
N GLU A 39 -0.23 22.30 -8.15
CA GLU A 39 -1.24 22.42 -7.10
C GLU A 39 -0.90 21.63 -5.83
N GLN A 40 -0.24 20.48 -6.01
CA GLN A 40 0.16 19.55 -4.96
C GLN A 40 1.68 19.36 -4.98
N PRO A 41 2.46 20.35 -4.50
CA PRO A 41 3.92 20.31 -4.56
C PRO A 41 4.54 19.30 -3.58
N LEU A 42 3.79 18.86 -2.57
CA LEU A 42 4.23 17.94 -1.54
C LEU A 42 3.58 16.56 -1.71
N CYS A 43 4.29 15.53 -1.25
CA CYS A 43 3.82 14.15 -1.28
C CYS A 43 2.73 13.96 -0.22
N ALA A 44 1.51 13.67 -0.67
CA ALA A 44 0.35 13.51 0.20
C ALA A 44 0.53 12.41 1.28
N ASP A 45 1.25 11.33 0.97
CA ASP A 45 1.57 10.27 1.93
C ASP A 45 2.58 10.72 3.00
N CYS A 46 3.61 11.45 2.58
CA CYS A 46 4.62 11.97 3.50
C CYS A 46 4.00 13.01 4.44
N GLU A 47 3.17 13.92 3.90
CA GLU A 47 2.50 14.95 4.70
C GLU A 47 1.58 14.33 5.76
N ARG A 48 0.82 13.29 5.42
CA ARG A 48 0.01 12.51 6.38
C ARG A 48 0.84 11.91 7.51
N CYS A 49 2.11 11.61 7.24
CA CYS A 49 3.06 11.10 8.22
C CYS A 49 3.88 12.20 8.91
N GLY A 50 3.59 13.49 8.68
CA GLY A 50 4.30 14.62 9.27
C GLY A 50 5.62 14.99 8.59
N TRP A 51 5.90 14.44 7.41
CA TRP A 51 7.12 14.69 6.65
C TRP A 51 6.87 15.66 5.50
N THR A 52 7.80 16.58 5.27
CA THR A 52 7.78 17.47 4.10
C THR A 52 8.69 16.90 3.00
N THR A 53 8.08 16.22 2.02
CA THR A 53 8.80 15.62 0.88
C THR A 53 8.17 16.12 -0.42
N PRO A 54 8.96 16.57 -1.43
CA PRO A 54 8.39 17.03 -2.69
C PRO A 54 7.71 15.89 -3.46
N ALA A 55 6.55 16.18 -4.05
CA ALA A 55 5.91 15.30 -5.01
C ALA A 55 6.66 15.35 -6.36
N ASN A 56 6.90 14.19 -6.95
CA ASN A 56 7.55 14.06 -8.26
C ASN A 56 6.80 13.10 -9.20
N GLU A 57 5.76 12.44 -8.72
CA GLU A 57 4.92 11.52 -9.47
C GLU A 57 3.46 11.83 -9.18
N VAL A 58 2.59 11.49 -10.13
CA VAL A 58 1.14 11.67 -10.01
C VAL A 58 0.52 10.30 -10.15
N ASP A 59 -0.34 9.96 -9.21
CA ASP A 59 -1.02 8.68 -9.13
C ASP A 59 -2.54 8.87 -9.07
N HIS A 60 -3.26 7.85 -9.51
CA HIS A 60 -4.71 7.72 -9.37
C HIS A 60 -5.03 7.19 -7.97
N ALA A 61 -5.75 7.94 -7.14
CA ALA A 61 -6.04 7.55 -5.76
C ALA A 61 -6.85 6.25 -5.69
N ASP A 62 -7.82 6.07 -6.59
CA ASP A 62 -8.64 4.86 -6.74
C ASP A 62 -7.95 3.70 -7.48
N ASN A 63 -6.75 3.91 -8.03
CA ASN A 63 -6.06 2.98 -8.94
C ASN A 63 -6.79 2.69 -10.26
N ASP A 64 -7.78 3.50 -10.64
CA ASP A 64 -8.44 3.42 -11.94
C ASP A 64 -7.69 4.27 -12.98
N PRO A 65 -6.98 3.65 -13.96
CA PRO A 65 -6.23 4.36 -14.99
C PRO A 65 -7.10 5.17 -15.96
N THR A 66 -8.43 5.05 -15.87
CA THR A 66 -9.39 5.78 -16.71
C THR A 66 -9.84 7.10 -16.08
N ASN A 67 -9.82 7.19 -14.74
CA ASN A 67 -10.34 8.30 -13.96
C ASN A 67 -9.32 9.44 -13.79
N ASN A 68 -9.25 10.34 -14.76
CA ASN A 68 -8.35 11.50 -14.71
C ASN A 68 -8.99 12.75 -14.08
N GLU A 69 -10.01 12.59 -13.24
CA GLU A 69 -10.58 13.70 -12.48
C GLU A 69 -9.51 14.34 -11.58
N ARG A 70 -9.51 15.68 -11.50
CA ARG A 70 -8.51 16.44 -10.72
C ARG A 70 -8.48 16.02 -9.25
N SER A 71 -9.65 15.73 -8.67
CA SER A 71 -9.83 15.25 -7.30
C SER A 71 -9.30 13.84 -7.06
N ASN A 72 -9.22 13.00 -8.09
CA ASN A 72 -8.71 11.63 -7.98
C ASN A 72 -7.18 11.56 -8.13
N LEU A 73 -6.55 12.60 -8.68
CA LEU A 73 -5.11 12.62 -8.89
C LEU A 73 -4.38 13.16 -7.66
N ILE A 74 -3.36 12.42 -7.21
CA ILE A 74 -2.58 12.75 -6.03
C ILE A 74 -1.09 12.92 -6.38
N GLY A 75 -0.47 13.95 -5.80
CA GLY A 75 0.99 14.15 -5.83
C GLY A 75 1.69 13.23 -4.84
N LEU A 76 2.63 12.42 -5.33
CA LEU A 76 3.43 11.50 -4.52
C LEU A 76 4.92 11.64 -4.82
N CYS A 77 5.76 11.31 -3.85
CA CYS A 77 7.17 11.04 -4.10
C CYS A 77 7.35 9.60 -4.60
N ARG A 78 8.38 9.37 -5.41
CA ARG A 78 8.81 8.06 -5.93
C ARG A 78 8.67 6.87 -4.97
N PRO A 79 9.19 6.90 -3.73
CA PRO A 79 9.08 5.74 -2.84
C PRO A 79 7.63 5.46 -2.43
N CYS A 80 6.83 6.48 -2.15
CA CYS A 80 5.41 6.31 -1.81
C CYS A 80 4.61 5.78 -3.01
N HIS A 81 4.83 6.33 -4.20
CA HIS A 81 4.19 5.86 -5.43
C HIS A 81 4.56 4.39 -5.74
N SER A 82 5.84 4.04 -5.65
CA SER A 82 6.30 2.65 -5.84
C SER A 82 5.68 1.70 -4.82
N ARG A 83 5.55 2.11 -3.56
CA ARG A 83 4.91 1.31 -2.51
C ARG A 83 3.43 1.09 -2.79
N LYS A 84 2.68 2.14 -3.16
CA LYS A 84 1.26 2.03 -3.54
C LYS A 84 1.08 1.07 -4.73
N THR A 85 1.89 1.23 -5.76
CA THR A 85 1.88 0.33 -6.94
C THR A 85 2.13 -1.12 -6.53
N GLN A 86 3.15 -1.37 -5.70
CA GLN A 86 3.47 -2.72 -5.24
C GLN A 86 2.33 -3.34 -4.42
N HIS A 87 1.69 -2.56 -3.54
CA HIS A 87 0.53 -3.00 -2.76
C HIS A 87 -0.65 -3.36 -3.65
N PHE A 88 -0.97 -2.53 -4.65
CA PHE A 88 -2.08 -2.77 -5.55
C PHE A 88 -1.84 -3.95 -6.51
N GLU A 89 -0.64 -4.09 -7.07
CA GLU A 89 -0.29 -5.23 -7.92
C GLU A 89 -0.27 -6.55 -7.14
N HIS A 90 0.14 -6.53 -5.86
CA HIS A 90 -0.03 -7.69 -4.99
C HIS A 90 -1.51 -8.03 -4.81
N TYR A 91 -2.34 -7.05 -4.47
CA TYR A 91 -3.79 -7.23 -4.30
C TYR A 91 -4.47 -7.80 -5.55
N LYS A 92 -4.16 -7.27 -6.74
CA LYS A 92 -4.70 -7.80 -8.00
C LYS A 92 -4.35 -9.27 -8.24
N ARG A 93 -3.19 -9.71 -7.77
CA ARG A 93 -2.71 -11.09 -7.96
C ARG A 93 -3.23 -12.06 -6.90
N THR A 94 -3.37 -11.63 -5.65
CA THR A 94 -3.65 -12.50 -4.51
C THR A 94 -5.03 -12.30 -3.88
N GLY A 95 -5.70 -11.18 -4.18
CA GLY A 95 -6.91 -10.73 -3.50
C GLY A 95 -6.66 -10.19 -2.08
N GLN A 96 -5.40 -10.10 -1.64
CA GLN A 96 -5.01 -9.68 -0.30
C GLN A 96 -4.05 -8.48 -0.37
N TRP A 97 -4.10 -7.61 0.63
CA TRP A 97 -3.14 -6.49 0.74
C TRP A 97 -1.79 -6.98 1.26
N LEU A 98 -0.71 -6.29 0.90
CA LEU A 98 0.62 -6.63 1.41
C LEU A 98 0.67 -6.48 2.94
N PRO A 99 1.26 -7.47 3.66
CA PRO A 99 1.47 -7.39 5.10
C PRO A 99 2.24 -6.14 5.52
N ILE A 100 1.86 -5.57 6.67
CA ILE A 100 2.61 -4.47 7.29
C ILE A 100 3.98 -5.02 7.70
N LYS A 101 5.05 -4.43 7.16
CA LYS A 101 6.42 -4.83 7.47
C LYS A 101 6.88 -4.24 8.79
N GLY A 102 7.70 -4.99 9.51
CA GLY A 102 8.36 -4.57 10.74
C GLY A 102 7.89 -5.34 11.97
N CYS A 103 8.64 -5.17 13.05
CA CYS A 103 8.29 -5.67 14.37
C CYS A 103 8.25 -4.51 15.38
N ASP A 104 7.46 -4.66 16.44
CA ASP A 104 7.48 -3.78 17.59
C ASP A 104 8.74 -3.97 18.46
N VAL A 105 8.82 -3.23 19.57
CA VAL A 105 9.95 -3.31 20.52
C VAL A 105 10.11 -4.67 21.21
N HIS A 106 9.09 -5.53 21.13
CA HIS A 106 9.09 -6.88 21.68
C HIS A 106 9.32 -7.95 20.61
N GLY A 107 9.59 -7.55 19.37
CA GLY A 107 9.82 -8.45 18.25
C GLY A 107 8.53 -9.04 17.65
N ARG A 108 7.34 -8.53 18.01
CA ARG A 108 6.07 -8.98 17.41
C ARG A 108 5.82 -8.25 16.09
N PRO A 109 5.34 -8.94 15.04
CA PRO A 109 5.02 -8.30 13.77
C PRO A 109 3.99 -7.18 13.93
N LEU A 110 4.16 -6.10 13.17
CA LEU A 110 3.22 -4.96 13.19
C LEU A 110 1.90 -5.26 12.47
N ASP A 111 1.88 -6.24 11.56
CA ASP A 111 0.66 -6.65 10.88
C ASP A 111 -0.29 -7.40 11.83
N PRO A 112 -1.49 -6.87 12.14
CA PRO A 112 -2.45 -7.54 13.02
C PRO A 112 -2.93 -8.89 12.49
N LEU A 113 -2.92 -9.09 11.17
CA LEU A 113 -3.32 -10.33 10.52
C LEU A 113 -2.17 -11.32 10.36
N HIS A 114 -0.96 -10.98 10.86
CA HIS A 114 0.15 -11.93 10.86
C HIS A 114 -0.18 -13.13 11.77
N PHE A 115 0.18 -14.34 11.35
CA PHE A 115 -0.21 -15.57 12.06
C PHE A 115 0.23 -15.62 13.54
N TRP A 116 1.37 -14.98 13.88
CA TRP A 116 1.83 -14.78 15.27
C TRP A 116 0.96 -13.84 16.11
N ASN A 117 0.20 -12.92 15.50
CA ASN A 117 -0.77 -12.06 16.16
C ASN A 117 -2.18 -12.68 16.18
N THR A 118 -2.50 -13.57 15.22
CA THR A 118 -3.83 -14.17 15.10
C THR A 118 -4.05 -15.39 16.00
N ASP A 119 -3.05 -15.83 16.77
CA ASP A 119 -3.23 -16.95 17.69
C ASP A 119 -4.17 -16.54 18.83
N ARG A 120 -5.38 -17.12 18.88
CA ARG A 120 -6.43 -16.78 19.87
C ARG A 120 -5.97 -16.98 21.33
N ARG A 121 -4.86 -17.68 21.56
CA ARG A 121 -4.25 -17.85 22.89
C ARG A 121 -3.44 -16.63 23.35
N ALA A 122 -2.96 -15.79 22.43
CA ALA A 122 -2.09 -14.64 22.70
C ALA A 122 -2.85 -13.36 23.07
N GLN A 123 -4.18 -13.32 22.93
CA GLN A 123 -5.05 -12.18 23.27
C GLN A 123 -5.35 -12.05 24.77
N LYS A 124 -4.47 -12.53 25.68
CA LYS A 124 -4.59 -12.17 27.09
C LYS A 124 -4.04 -10.75 27.27
N SER A 125 -4.93 -9.77 27.43
CA SER A 125 -4.60 -8.37 27.71
C SER A 125 -3.75 -8.23 28.99
N PRO A 126 -2.93 -7.16 29.14
CA PRO A 126 -1.94 -7.03 30.20
C PRO A 126 -2.50 -6.71 31.60
N GLU A 127 -3.81 -6.64 31.77
CA GLU A 127 -4.45 -6.17 33.02
C GLU A 127 -4.62 -7.24 34.11
N GLN A 128 -3.98 -8.40 33.99
CA GLN A 128 -4.07 -9.48 34.98
C GLN A 128 -2.78 -9.65 35.80
N ASN A 129 -2.24 -8.55 36.34
CA ASN A 129 -1.32 -8.61 37.49
C ASN A 129 -2.11 -8.32 38.77
N GLY A 130 -3.05 -9.21 39.11
CA GLY A 130 -3.53 -9.35 40.47
C GLY A 130 -2.56 -10.23 41.26
N PRO A 131 -2.38 -10.02 42.59
CA PRO A 131 -1.42 -10.80 43.36
C PRO A 131 -1.77 -12.30 43.33
N GLU A 132 -0.74 -13.14 43.12
CA GLU A 132 -0.87 -14.60 43.14
C GLU A 132 -1.57 -15.07 44.44
N PRO A 133 -2.55 -16.00 44.37
CA PRO A 133 -3.04 -16.66 45.57
C PRO A 133 -1.99 -17.63 46.10
N ALA A 134 -1.77 -17.60 47.42
CA ALA A 134 -0.79 -18.40 48.13
C ALA A 134 -0.92 -19.90 47.82
N MET A 135 0.21 -20.55 47.53
CA MET A 135 0.35 -22.00 47.38
C MET A 135 -0.23 -22.72 48.61
N GLY A 136 -1.33 -23.47 48.40
CA GLY A 136 -1.82 -24.43 49.39
C GLY A 136 -0.87 -25.62 49.51
N THR A 137 -0.35 -25.86 50.71
CA THR A 137 0.48 -27.03 51.02
C THR A 137 -0.38 -28.29 51.04
N HIS A 138 -0.25 -29.16 50.04
CA HIS A 138 -0.80 -30.51 50.11
C HIS A 138 0.09 -31.40 50.98
N ALA A 139 -0.22 -31.51 52.27
CA ALA A 139 0.27 -32.58 53.11
C ALA A 139 -0.32 -33.92 52.62
N ARG A 140 0.54 -34.89 52.34
CA ARG A 140 0.15 -36.26 52.00
C ARG A 140 0.28 -37.11 53.25
N ASP A 141 -0.83 -37.39 53.91
CA ASP A 141 -0.87 -38.45 54.93
C ASP A 141 -0.88 -39.81 54.23
N ARG A 142 0.15 -40.61 54.53
CA ARG A 142 0.23 -42.03 54.20
C ARG A 142 -0.29 -42.82 55.39
N THR A 143 -1.27 -43.68 55.16
CA THR A 143 -1.53 -44.89 55.94
C THR A 143 -1.60 -46.07 54.98
#